data_AF-A0AAV4N2B2-F1
#
_entry.id   AF-A0AAV4N2B2-F1
#
_cell.length_a   1.000
_cell.length_b   1.000
_cell.length_c   1.000
_cell.angle_alpha   90.00
_cell.angle_beta   90.00
_cell.angle_gamma   90.00
#
_symmetry.space_group_name_H-M   'P 1'
#
loop_
_entity.id
_entity.type
_entity.pdbx_description
1 polymer ?
#
loop_
_entity_poly.entity_id
_entity_poly.type
_entity_poly.pdbx_seq_one_letter_code
_entity_poly.pdbx_strand_id
1 'polypeptide(L)'
;MAALVCWINDRLFCEIWSKLNFPYLHGAWHILIAIVAYSACVLFAYFDALDTVPEQLPAIRFWPSDRFELGVPYIILRNGRKNFQKI
;
A
#
# COMPACT_ATOMS: atom_id res chain seq x y z
N MET A 1 7.32 14.88 -6.06
CA MET A 1 6.59 15.57 -4.96
C MET A 1 6.37 14.65 -3.76
N ALA A 2 5.73 13.48 -3.93
CA ALA A 2 5.39 12.58 -2.83
C ALA A 2 6.59 12.12 -1.99
N ALA A 3 7.71 11.70 -2.62
CA ALA A 3 8.91 11.29 -1.89
C ALA A 3 9.49 12.42 -1.00
N LEU A 4 9.42 13.67 -1.45
CA LEU A 4 9.91 14.83 -0.72
C LEU A 4 9.01 15.16 0.47
N VAL A 5 7.69 15.08 0.29
CA VAL A 5 6.70 15.26 1.36
C VAL A 5 6.81 14.14 2.40
N CYS A 6 6.95 12.87 1.98
CA CYS A 6 7.16 11.75 2.90
C CYS A 6 8.44 11.92 3.71
N TRP A 7 9.53 12.36 3.09
CA TRP A 7 10.80 12.62 3.76
C TRP A 7 10.72 13.77 4.78
N ILE A 8 10.09 14.90 4.42
CA ILE A 8 9.88 16.02 5.35
C ILE A 8 8.97 15.61 6.51
N ASN A 9 7.87 14.92 6.21
CA ASN A 9 6.93 14.43 7.21
C ASN A 9 7.60 13.46 8.19
N ASP A 10 8.38 12.50 7.70
CA ASP A 10 9.14 11.59 8.56
C ASP A 10 10.11 12.38 9.46
N ARG A 11 10.86 13.33 8.90
CA ARG A 11 11.83 14.12 9.67
C ARG A 11 11.19 14.95 10.78
N LEU A 12 10.07 15.63 10.49
CA LEU A 12 9.38 16.48 11.46
C LEU A 12 8.77 15.66 12.59
N PHE A 13 8.02 14.61 12.28
CA PHE A 13 7.34 13.82 13.29
C PHE A 13 8.31 12.92 14.06
N CYS A 14 9.33 12.35 13.42
CA CYS A 14 10.39 11.58 14.09
C CYS A 14 11.08 12.41 15.18
N GLU A 15 11.49 13.63 14.87
CA GLU A 15 12.15 14.50 15.85
C GLU A 15 11.20 14.93 16.99
N ILE A 16 9.91 15.16 16.69
CA ILE A 16 8.92 15.51 17.71
C ILE A 16 8.70 14.34 18.68
N TRP A 17 8.47 13.13 18.18
CA TRP A 17 8.23 11.95 19.01
C TRP A 17 9.47 11.55 19.83
N SER A 18 10.66 11.67 19.24
CA SER A 18 11.92 11.41 19.94
C SER A 18 12.19 12.43 21.05
N LYS A 19 11.94 13.73 20.81
CA LYS A 19 12.11 14.80 21.81
C LYS A 19 11.16 14.68 22.99
N LEU A 20 9.98 14.08 22.80
CA LEU A 20 9.02 13.82 23.87
C LEU A 20 9.38 12.57 24.72
N ASN A 21 10.50 11.90 24.47
CA ASN A 21 10.96 10.67 25.17
C ASN A 21 9.94 9.50 25.10
N PHE A 22 9.13 9.41 24.04
CA PHE A 22 8.16 8.33 23.85
C PHE A 22 8.60 7.33 22.76
N PRO A 23 9.41 6.29 23.10
CA PRO A 23 9.90 5.31 22.12
C PRO A 23 8.77 4.48 21.48
N TYR A 24 7.68 4.23 22.21
CA TYR A 24 6.52 3.49 21.68
C TYR A 24 5.78 4.26 20.59
N LEU A 25 5.63 5.57 20.75
CA LEU A 25 4.90 6.41 19.81
C LEU A 25 5.71 6.65 18.52
N HIS A 26 7.04 6.72 18.66
CA HIS A 26 7.96 6.71 17.54
C HIS A 26 7.90 5.38 16.75
N GLY A 27 7.89 4.23 17.44
CA GLY A 27 7.71 2.93 16.79
C GLY A 27 6.36 2.81 16.07
N ALA A 28 5.28 3.28 16.70
CA ALA A 28 3.95 3.30 16.09
C ALA A 28 3.90 4.19 14.83
N TRP A 29 4.59 5.34 14.85
CA TRP A 29 4.70 6.23 13.69
C TRP A 29 5.31 5.53 12.47
N HIS A 30 6.41 4.80 12.64
CA HIS A 30 7.03 4.04 11.54
C HIS A 30 6.09 2.99 10.95
N ILE A 31 5.32 2.30 11.81
CA ILE A 31 4.34 1.32 11.36
C ILE A 31 3.24 1.99 10.52
N LEU A 32 2.71 3.13 10.98
CA LEU A 32 1.68 3.88 10.25
C LEU A 32 2.19 4.38 8.89
N ILE A 33 3.40 4.94 8.85
CA ILE A 33 4.00 5.41 7.59
C ILE A 33 4.26 4.24 6.64
N ALA A 34 4.73 3.09 7.15
CA ALA A 34 4.91 1.90 6.34
C ALA A 34 3.60 1.41 5.71
N ILE A 35 2.50 1.40 6.47
CA ILE A 35 1.17 0.99 5.97
C ILE A 35 0.69 1.96 4.87
N VAL A 36 0.79 3.27 5.11
CA VAL A 36 0.35 4.28 4.13
C VAL A 36 1.21 4.23 2.87
N ALA A 37 2.53 4.15 3.02
CA ALA A 37 3.46 4.06 1.89
C ALA A 37 3.21 2.80 1.06
N TYR A 38 3.03 1.65 1.71
CA TYR A 38 2.73 0.40 1.01
C TYR A 38 1.41 0.48 0.25
N SER A 39 0.35 0.98 0.90
CA SER A 39 -0.97 1.16 0.28
C SER A 39 -0.91 2.09 -0.93
N ALA A 40 -0.15 3.19 -0.82
CA ALA A 40 0.08 4.10 -1.94
C ALA A 40 0.81 3.41 -3.09
N CYS A 41 1.86 2.64 -2.83
CA CYS A 41 2.57 1.87 -3.87
C CYS A 41 1.64 0.89 -4.60
N VAL A 42 0.80 0.16 -3.87
CA VAL A 42 -0.17 -0.78 -4.45
C VAL A 42 -1.22 -0.05 -5.29
N LEU A 43 -1.69 1.11 -4.83
CA LEU A 43 -2.63 1.95 -5.56
C LEU A 43 -2.02 2.53 -6.85
N PHE A 44 -0.78 3.01 -6.79
CA PHE A 44 -0.09 3.48 -7.99
C PHE A 44 0.15 2.35 -8.99
N ALA A 45 0.55 1.17 -8.52
CA ALA A 45 0.69 -0.01 -9.37
C ALA A 45 -0.64 -0.43 -10.01
N TYR A 46 -1.77 -0.24 -9.32
CA TYR A 46 -3.10 -0.48 -9.87
C TYR A 46 -3.44 0.48 -11.02
N PHE A 47 -3.20 1.78 -10.83
CA PHE A 47 -3.43 2.77 -11.88
C PHE A 47 -2.48 2.58 -13.07
N ASP A 48 -1.22 2.24 -12.81
CA ASP A 48 -0.23 1.93 -13.85
C ASP A 48 -0.64 0.69 -14.68
N ALA A 49 -1.17 -0.34 -14.02
CA ALA A 49 -1.70 -1.53 -14.68
C ALA A 49 -2.96 -1.23 -15.51
N LEU A 50 -3.83 -0.33 -15.04
CA LEU A 50 -5.01 0.11 -15.79
C LEU A 50 -4.64 0.83 -17.08
N ASP A 51 -3.58 1.66 -17.05
CA ASP A 51 -3.09 2.41 -18.21
C ASP A 51 -2.33 1.50 -19.19
N THR A 52 -1.43 0.66 -18.67
CA THR A 52 -0.51 -0.15 -19.49
C THR A 52 -1.18 -1.38 -20.11
N VAL A 53 -2.12 -2.03 -19.41
CA VAL A 53 -2.73 -3.30 -19.85
C VAL A 53 -4.25 -3.31 -19.62
N PRO A 54 -5.02 -2.49 -20.34
CA PRO A 54 -6.48 -2.38 -20.14
C PRO A 54 -7.23 -3.70 -20.42
N GLU A 55 -6.66 -4.61 -21.22
CA GLU A 55 -7.27 -5.93 -21.48
C GLU A 55 -7.21 -6.88 -20.27
N GLN A 56 -6.28 -6.66 -19.34
CA GLN A 56 -6.16 -7.45 -18.13
C GLN A 56 -6.67 -6.63 -16.95
N LEU A 57 -7.99 -6.67 -16.72
CA LEU A 57 -8.66 -5.95 -15.63
C LEU A 57 -7.89 -6.15 -14.31
N PRO A 58 -7.16 -5.13 -13.82
CA PRO A 58 -6.47 -5.24 -12.56
C PRO A 58 -7.52 -5.24 -11.46
N ALA A 59 -7.29 -6.04 -10.44
CA ALA A 59 -8.15 -6.10 -9.25
C ALA A 59 -7.28 -6.06 -8.00
N ILE A 60 -7.71 -5.25 -7.02
CA ILE A 60 -7.11 -5.23 -5.69
C ILE A 60 -7.67 -6.41 -4.90
N ARG A 61 -6.79 -7.17 -4.26
CA ARG A 61 -7.11 -8.29 -3.36
C ARG A 61 -6.37 -8.10 -2.04
N PHE A 62 -6.85 -8.75 -0.99
CA PHE A 62 -6.23 -8.68 0.33
C PHE A 62 -5.81 -10.07 0.82
N TRP A 63 -4.57 -10.17 1.31
CA TRP A 63 -4.05 -11.38 1.94
C TRP A 63 -4.15 -11.24 3.47
N PRO A 64 -4.47 -12.29 4.25
CA PRO A 64 -4.72 -13.69 3.85
C PRO A 64 -6.13 -13.97 3.34
N SER A 65 -7.08 -13.04 3.53
CA SER A 65 -8.46 -13.16 3.07
C SER A 65 -9.00 -11.78 2.71
N ASP A 66 -9.80 -11.70 1.64
CA ASP A 66 -10.46 -10.46 1.20
C ASP A 66 -11.46 -9.88 2.21
N ARG A 67 -11.82 -10.64 3.25
CA ARG A 67 -12.72 -10.19 4.33
C ARG A 67 -11.97 -9.58 5.51
N PHE A 68 -10.63 -9.56 5.47
CA PHE A 68 -9.81 -9.08 6.56
C PHE A 68 -9.53 -7.59 6.38
N GLU A 69 -10.06 -6.75 7.28
CA GLU A 69 -9.94 -5.28 7.22
C GLU A 69 -8.49 -4.79 7.32
N LEU A 70 -7.61 -5.60 7.91
CA LEU A 70 -6.16 -5.35 8.03
C LEU A 70 -5.33 -6.19 7.05
N GLY A 71 -5.96 -6.71 5.99
CA GLY A 71 -5.27 -7.53 5.00
C GLY A 71 -4.24 -6.72 4.23
N VAL A 72 -3.16 -7.39 3.83
CA VAL A 72 -2.10 -6.77 3.03
C VAL A 72 -2.63 -6.62 1.60
N PRO A 73 -2.82 -5.38 1.09
CA PRO A 73 -3.36 -5.16 -0.25
C PRO A 73 -2.33 -5.55 -1.32
N TYR A 74 -2.77 -6.23 -2.36
CA TYR A 74 -1.94 -6.53 -3.53
C TYR A 74 -2.78 -6.47 -4.81
N ILE A 75 -2.12 -6.21 -5.95
CA ILE A 75 -2.79 -6.21 -7.25
C ILE A 75 -2.67 -7.58 -7.91
N ILE A 76 -3.73 -7.99 -8.60
CA ILE A 76 -3.73 -9.13 -9.52
C ILE A 76 -4.18 -8.66 -10.89
N LEU A 77 -3.54 -9.19 -11.93
CA LEU A 77 -3.93 -8.98 -13.33
C LEU A 77 -4.82 -10.15 -13.75
N ARG A 78 -6.10 -9.90 -14.01
CA ARG A 78 -7.01 -10.93 -14.52
C ARG A 78 -6.98 -10.93 -16.03
N ASN A 79 -6.36 -11.94 -16.61
CA ASN A 79 -6.39 -12.13 -18.05
C ASN A 79 -7.78 -12.65 -18.46
N GLY A 80 -8.50 -11.92 -19.32
CA GLY A 80 -9.85 -12.27 -19.78
C GLY A 80 -9.96 -13.64 -20.46
N ARG A 81 -8.84 -14.30 -20.79
CA ARG A 81 -8.79 -15.59 -21.49
C ARG A 81 -8.68 -16.85 -20.60
N LYS A 82 -8.75 -16.77 -19.27
CA LYS A 82 -8.67 -17.98 -18.40
C LYS A 82 -9.81 -18.14 -17.39
N ASN A 83 -11.00 -17.63 -17.69
CA ASN A 83 -12.21 -17.93 -16.91
C ASN A 83 -13.00 -19.14 -17.46
N PHE A 84 -12.29 -20.14 -18.01
CA PHE A 84 -12.87 -21.41 -18.48
C PHE A 84 -12.22 -22.65 -17.83
N GLN A 85 -11.43 -22.49 -16.77
CA GLN A 85 -10.80 -23.63 -16.10
C GLN A 85 -10.87 -23.52 -14.58
N LYS A 86 -12.11 -23.45 -14.10
CA LYS A 86 -12.50 -24.04 -12.82
C LYS A 86 -13.82 -24.77 -13.07
N ILE A 87 -13.70 -25.92 -13.72
CA ILE A 87 -14.67 -27.03 -13.64
C ILE A 87 -14.24 -27.84 -12.40
#